data_AF-A0A2T1A652-F1
#
_entry.id   AF-A0A2T1A652-F1
#
_cell.length_a   1.000
_cell.length_b   1.000
_cell.length_c   1.000
_cell.angle_alpha   90.00
_cell.angle_beta   90.00
_cell.angle_gamma   90.00
#
_symmetry.space_group_name_H-M   'P 1'
#
loop_
_entity.id
_entity.type
_entity.pdbx_description
1 polymer ?
#
loop_
_entity_poly.entity_id
_entity_poly.type
_entity_poly.pdbx_seq_one_letter_code
_entity_poly.pdbx_strand_id
1 'polypeptide(L)' 'MVNAGCNTMTGGVSLEAGTVVVKHLASTMMACEPGLTAQDAWLNEFLESGPKWSLVGEALTLDNGTTSIILERG' A
#
# COMPACT_ATOMS: atom_id res chain seq x y z
N MET A 1 5.03 -1.73 -7.81
CA MET A 1 5.85 -0.70 -7.13
C MET A 1 4.88 0.38 -6.71
N VAL A 2 4.92 0.80 -5.45
CA VAL A 2 4.08 1.90 -4.95
C VAL A 2 5.02 2.95 -4.36
N ASN A 3 4.70 4.22 -4.59
CA ASN A 3 5.41 5.35 -4.00
C ASN A 3 4.38 6.15 -3.21
N ALA A 4 4.46 6.09 -1.87
CA ALA A 4 3.49 6.74 -0.98
C ALA A 4 3.91 8.18 -0.68
N GLY A 5 5.20 8.40 -0.51
CA GLY A 5 5.81 9.70 -0.28
C GLY A 5 7.15 9.82 -0.99
N CYS A 6 8.21 9.35 -0.34
CA CYS A 6 9.56 9.48 -0.86
C CYS A 6 10.17 8.12 -1.18
N ASN A 7 9.95 7.14 -0.30
CA ASN A 7 10.50 5.82 -0.49
C ASN A 7 9.64 4.97 -1.44
N THR A 8 10.33 4.20 -2.27
CA THR A 8 9.67 3.23 -3.16
C THR A 8 9.59 1.90 -2.48
N MET A 9 8.36 1.36 -2.41
CA MET A 9 8.09 0.04 -1.87
C MET A 9 7.94 -0.99 -2.99
N THR A 10 8.63 -2.12 -2.84
CA THR A 10 8.61 -3.23 -3.77
C THR A 10 8.46 -4.53 -3.00
N GLY A 11 7.50 -5.36 -3.40
CA GLY A 11 7.26 -6.66 -2.77
C GLY A 11 6.32 -7.50 -3.62
N GLY A 12 6.27 -8.79 -3.34
CA GLY A 12 5.29 -9.67 -3.93
C GLY A 12 3.92 -9.40 -3.31
N VAL A 13 2.90 -9.23 -4.14
CA VAL A 13 1.51 -9.13 -3.69
C VAL A 13 0.74 -10.33 -4.24
N SER A 14 0.06 -11.05 -3.36
CA SER A 14 -0.96 -12.03 -3.73
C SER A 14 -2.34 -11.55 -3.27
N LEU A 15 -3.36 -11.87 -4.07
CA LEU A 15 -4.75 -11.63 -3.73
C LEU A 15 -5.33 -12.97 -3.27
N GLU A 16 -5.34 -13.20 -1.97
CA GLU A 16 -5.76 -14.47 -1.38
C GLU A 16 -7.07 -14.24 -0.62
N ALA A 17 -8.11 -15.04 -0.89
CA ALA A 17 -9.39 -14.99 -0.17
C ALA A 17 -10.05 -13.58 -0.06
N GLY A 18 -9.82 -12.70 -1.04
CA GLY A 18 -10.38 -11.34 -1.05
C GLY A 18 -9.58 -10.31 -0.24
N THR A 19 -8.40 -10.67 0.27
CA THR A 19 -7.46 -9.75 0.92
C THR A 19 -6.16 -9.65 0.13
N VAL A 20 -5.49 -8.51 0.31
CA VAL A 20 -4.13 -8.30 -0.13
C VAL A 20 -3.21 -8.98 0.86
N VAL A 21 -2.36 -9.88 0.38
CA VAL A 21 -1.29 -10.48 1.16
C VAL A 21 0.02 -10.01 0.58
N VAL A 22 0.82 -9.32 1.39
CA VAL A 22 2.12 -8.84 0.93
C VAL A 22 3.23 -9.73 1.48
N LYS A 23 4.11 -10.19 0.58
CA LYS A 23 5.26 -11.04 0.89
C LYS A 23 6.52 -10.27 0.54
N HIS A 24 7.38 -10.09 1.53
CA HIS A 24 8.69 -9.43 1.40
C HIS A 24 8.58 -8.01 0.83
N LEU A 25 7.94 -7.10 1.57
CA LEU A 25 8.05 -5.67 1.29
C LEU A 25 9.48 -5.21 1.59
N ALA A 26 10.15 -4.74 0.56
CA ALA A 26 11.38 -3.97 0.66
C ALA A 26 11.05 -2.50 0.35
N SER A 27 11.71 -1.59 1.06
CA SER A 27 11.61 -0.16 0.84
C SER A 27 12.99 0.44 0.62
N THR A 28 13.08 1.50 -0.18
CA THR A 28 14.28 2.33 -0.20
C THR A 28 14.44 3.04 1.14
N MET A 29 15.67 3.43 1.51
CA MET A 29 15.96 4.18 2.73
C MET A 29 16.48 5.58 2.37
N MET A 30 15.72 6.33 1.60
CA MET A 30 16.04 7.72 1.30
C MET A 30 15.74 8.58 2.54
N ALA A 31 16.68 9.46 2.88
CA ALA A 31 16.48 10.45 3.93
C ALA A 31 15.59 11.56 3.36
N CYS A 32 14.33 11.60 3.81
CA CYS A 32 13.34 12.55 3.34
C CYS A 32 12.78 13.35 4.51
N GLU A 33 12.04 14.43 4.21
CA GLU A 33 11.36 15.21 5.24
C GLU A 33 10.55 14.29 6.18
N PRO A 34 10.47 14.58 7.50
CA PRO A 34 9.85 13.69 8.47
C PRO A 34 8.40 13.31 8.12
N GLY A 35 7.65 14.23 7.50
CA GLY A 35 6.28 13.96 7.04
C GLY A 35 6.19 12.88 5.95
N LEU A 36 7.13 12.86 5.01
CA LEU A 36 7.17 11.85 3.94
C LEU A 36 7.58 10.49 4.49
N THR A 37 8.52 10.47 5.43
CA THR A 37 8.92 9.23 6.12
C THR A 37 7.75 8.63 6.91
N ALA A 38 6.97 9.47 7.61
CA ALA A 38 5.78 9.02 8.33
C ALA A 38 4.70 8.48 7.38
N GLN A 39 4.55 9.08 6.19
CA GLN A 39 3.63 8.59 5.15
C GLN A 39 4.05 7.23 4.59
N ASP A 40 5.33 7.03 4.33
CA ASP A 40 5.86 5.73 3.87
C ASP A 40 5.64 4.63 4.94
N ALA A 41 5.88 4.94 6.22
CA ALA A 41 5.63 4.01 7.32
C ALA A 41 4.15 3.65 7.45
N TRP A 42 3.27 4.65 7.37
CA TRP A 42 1.82 4.44 7.41
C TRP A 42 1.33 3.55 6.26
N LEU A 43 1.83 3.77 5.03
CA LEU A 43 1.43 2.91 3.90
C LEU A 43 1.91 1.47 4.13
N ASN A 44 3.11 1.27 4.67
CA ASN A 44 3.61 -0.06 4.99
C ASN A 44 2.69 -0.78 5.97
N GLU A 45 2.36 -0.14 7.09
CA GLU A 45 1.45 -0.68 8.10
C GLU A 45 0.06 -0.99 7.52
N PHE A 46 -0.46 -0.10 6.67
CA PHE A 46 -1.72 -0.32 5.98
C PHE A 46 -1.67 -1.57 5.10
N LEU A 47 -0.63 -1.75 4.29
CA LEU A 47 -0.50 -2.90 3.40
C LEU A 47 -0.27 -4.22 4.17
N GLU A 48 0.50 -4.17 5.26
CA GLU A 48 0.74 -5.32 6.15
C GLU A 48 -0.52 -5.73 6.93
N SER A 49 -1.47 -4.81 7.14
CA SER A 49 -2.77 -5.13 7.78
C SER A 49 -3.65 -6.09 6.97
N GLY A 50 -3.25 -6.39 5.72
CA GLY A 50 -3.95 -7.30 4.84
C GLY A 50 -5.32 -6.78 4.40
N PRO A 51 -5.40 -5.57 3.81
CA PRO A 51 -6.68 -4.96 3.48
C PRO A 51 -7.46 -5.82 2.49
N LYS A 52 -8.79 -5.82 2.63
CA LYS A 52 -9.68 -6.34 1.60
C LYS A 52 -9.51 -5.53 0.34
N TRP A 53 -9.62 -6.18 -0.81
CA TRP A 53 -9.56 -5.50 -2.10
C TRP A 53 -10.87 -5.66 -2.86
N SER A 54 -11.21 -4.64 -3.64
CA SER A 54 -12.27 -4.71 -4.64
C SER A 54 -11.86 -3.90 -5.87
N LEU A 55 -12.26 -4.35 -7.05
CA LEU A 55 -12.02 -3.65 -8.30
C LEU A 55 -13.37 -3.39 -8.98
N VAL A 56 -13.72 -2.12 -9.16
CA VAL A 56 -14.95 -1.70 -9.84
C VAL A 56 -14.56 -0.79 -11.00
N GLY A 57 -14.77 -1.28 -12.22
CA GLY A 57 -14.24 -0.62 -13.42
C GLY A 57 -12.71 -0.57 -13.34
N GLU A 58 -12.17 0.65 -13.24
CA GLU A 58 -10.73 0.90 -13.13
C GLU A 58 -10.29 1.36 -11.73
N ALA A 59 -11.23 1.45 -10.78
CA ALA A 59 -10.96 1.86 -9.41
C ALA A 59 -10.70 0.64 -8.52
N LEU A 60 -9.46 0.51 -8.04
CA LEU A 60 -9.07 -0.48 -7.04
C LEU A 60 -9.23 0.12 -5.66
N THR A 61 -10.10 -0.46 -4.84
CA THR A 61 -10.27 -0.09 -3.43
C THR A 61 -9.58 -1.10 -2.53
N LEU A 62 -8.80 -0.61 -1.57
CA LEU A 62 -8.21 -1.38 -0.49
C LEU A 62 -8.78 -0.90 0.84
N ASP A 63 -9.33 -1.79 1.66
CA ASP A 63 -10.00 -1.45 2.91
C ASP A 63 -9.60 -2.38 4.06
N ASN A 64 -9.17 -1.81 5.19
CA ASN A 64 -8.83 -2.57 6.40
C ASN A 64 -9.85 -2.39 7.54
N GLY A 65 -11.04 -1.85 7.25
CA GLY A 65 -12.12 -1.57 8.20
C GLY A 65 -12.00 -0.24 8.95
N THR A 66 -10.83 0.41 8.92
CA THR A 66 -10.62 1.76 9.48
C THR A 66 -10.23 2.78 8.43
N THR A 67 -9.47 2.34 7.43
CA THR A 67 -8.92 3.16 6.35
C THR A 67 -9.29 2.51 5.02
N SER A 68 -9.68 3.35 4.06
CA SER A 68 -9.92 2.95 2.67
C SER A 68 -9.03 3.78 1.74
N ILE A 69 -8.29 3.09 0.86
CA ILE A 69 -7.47 3.69 -0.20
C ILE A 69 -8.10 3.33 -1.54
N ILE A 70 -8.37 4.32 -2.39
CA ILE A 70 -8.85 4.13 -3.76
C ILE A 70 -7.73 4.52 -4.71
N LEU A 71 -7.38 3.60 -5.59
CA LEU A 71 -6.37 3.77 -6.63
C LEU A 71 -7.10 3.77 -7.98
N GLU A 72 -6.90 4.84 -8.75
CA GLU A 72 -7.43 4.99 -10.11
C GLU A 72 -6.27 4.97 -11.11
N ARG A 73 -6.52 4.53 -12.35
CA ARG A 73 -5.55 4.72 -13.44
C ARG A 73 -5.54 6.20 -13.83
N GLY A 74 -4.38 6.84 -13.69
CA GLY A 74 -4.08 8.13 -14.31
C GLY A 74 -3.71 7.99 -15.78
#